data_AF-A0A258BHJ0-F1
#
_entry.id   AF-A0A258BHJ0-F1
#
_cell.length_a   1.000
_cell.length_b   1.000
_cell.length_c   1.000
_cell.angle_alpha   90.00
_cell.angle_beta   90.00
_cell.angle_gamma   90.00
#
_symmetry.space_group_name_H-M   'P 1'
#
loop_
_entity.id
_entity.type
_entity.pdbx_description
1 polymer ?
#
loop_
_entity_poly.entity_id
_entity_poly.type
_entity_poly.pdbx_seq_one_letter_code
_entity_poly.pdbx_strand_id
1 'polypeptide(L)' 'MVGIPLGRLAQPIEVSRLMVFLASDDSSFMTGTEHVIDGGKTAM' A
#
# COMPACT_ATOMS: atom_id res chain seq x y z
N MET A 1 1.97 23.41 -2.58
CA MET A 1 2.40 22.31 -1.68
C MET A 1 1.70 21.06 -2.17
N VAL A 2 2.41 20.18 -2.88
CA VAL A 2 1.78 18.94 -3.38
C VAL A 2 1.62 18.02 -2.18
N GLY A 3 0.41 18.00 -1.63
CA GLY A 3 0.03 17.13 -0.52
C GLY A 3 -0.24 15.71 -1.01
N ILE A 4 -0.28 14.77 -0.08
CA ILE A 4 -0.80 13.41 -0.32
C ILE A 4 -2.20 13.57 -0.95
N PRO A 5 -2.54 12.96 -2.10
CA PRO A 5 -3.85 13.12 -2.73
C PRO A 5 -5.02 12.78 -1.81
N LEU A 6 -4.87 11.74 -0.99
CA LEU A 6 -5.87 11.39 0.04
C LEU A 6 -5.96 12.40 1.20
N GLY A 7 -5.13 13.44 1.22
CA GLY A 7 -5.17 14.54 2.20
C GLY A 7 -4.70 14.18 3.60
N ARG A 8 -4.19 12.96 3.83
CA ARG A 8 -3.76 12.48 5.15
C ARG A 8 -2.64 11.45 5.05
N LEU A 9 -1.94 11.24 6.16
CA LEU A 9 -1.02 10.11 6.32
C LEU A 9 -1.79 8.79 6.43
N ALA A 10 -1.13 7.72 6.00
CA ALA A 10 -1.62 6.36 6.18
C ALA A 10 -1.65 6.00 7.67
N GLN A 11 -2.66 5.23 8.06
CA GLN A 11 -2.74 4.58 9.36
C GLN A 11 -1.99 3.24 9.29
N PRO A 12 -1.40 2.74 10.39
CA PRO A 12 -0.69 1.46 10.40
C PRO A 12 -1.52 0.29 9.83
N ILE A 13 -2.84 0.29 10.07
CA ILE A 13 -3.76 -0.74 9.58
C ILE A 13 -3.84 -0.81 8.05
N GLU A 14 -3.58 0.30 7.35
CA GLU A 14 -3.61 0.35 5.88
C GLU A 14 -2.40 -0.34 5.27
N VAL A 15 -1.25 -0.32 5.96
CA VAL A 15 -0.05 -1.07 5.57
C VAL A 15 -0.18 -2.54 5.97
N SER A 16 -0.59 -2.82 7.21
CA SER A 16 -0.64 -4.18 7.73
C SER A 16 -1.64 -5.07 6.98
N ARG A 17 -2.73 -4.52 6.45
CA ARG A 17 -3.69 -5.27 5.63
C ARG A 17 -3.05 -5.84 4.37
N LEU A 18 -2.19 -5.08 3.69
CA LEU A 18 -1.45 -5.61 2.56
C LEU A 18 -0.49 -6.72 3.01
N MET A 19 0.20 -6.54 4.13
CA MET A 19 1.11 -7.56 4.65
C MET A 19 0.38 -8.88 4.96
N VAL A 20 -0.81 -8.82 5.55
CA VAL A 20 -1.64 -10.00 5.81
C VAL A 20 -2.06 -10.67 4.50
N PHE A 21 -2.47 -9.89 3.49
CA PHE A 21 -2.78 -10.42 2.16
C PHE A 21 -1.56 -11.11 1.53
N LEU A 22 -0.38 -10.46 1.53
CA LEU A 22 0.86 -11.00 0.96
C LEU A 22 1.39 -12.23 1.69
N ALA A 23 1.03 -12.40 2.96
CA ALA A 23 1.37 -13.58 3.76
C ALA A 23 0.38 -14.74 3.57
N SER A 24 -0.73 -14.53 2.87
CA SER A 24 -1.79 -15.52 2.68
C SER A 24 -1.67 -16.27 1.35
N ASP A 25 -2.40 -17.37 1.21
CA ASP A 25 -2.46 -18.14 -0.04
C ASP A 25 -3.11 -17.36 -1.19
N ASP A 26 -3.89 -16.31 -0.88
CA ASP A 26 -4.55 -15.47 -1.88
C ASP A 26 -3.55 -14.71 -2.78
N SER A 27 -2.30 -14.54 -2.31
CA SER A 27 -1.20 -13.93 -3.07
C SER A 27 -0.20 -14.96 -3.61
N SER A 28 -0.58 -16.25 -3.72
CA SER A 28 0.33 -17.36 -4.08
C SER A 28 1.11 -17.20 -5.40
N PHE A 29 0.66 -16.33 -6.31
CA PHE A 29 1.34 -16.03 -7.58
C PHE A 29 1.90 -14.60 -7.66
N MET A 30 1.91 -13.86 -6.55
CA MET A 30 2.44 -12.49 -6.48
C MET A 30 3.79 -12.48 -5.78
N THR A 31 4.85 -12.22 -6.54
CA THR A 31 6.22 -12.14 -6.01
C THR A 31 7.08 -11.23 -6.90
N GLY A 32 8.16 -10.68 -6.33
CA GLY A 32 9.13 -9.85 -7.06
C GLY A 32 8.61 -8.46 -7.45
N THR A 33 7.56 -7.98 -6.79
CA THR A 33 6.90 -6.70 -7.10
C THR A 33 6.92 -5.74 -5.91
N GLU A 34 6.98 -4.45 -6.20
CA GLU A 34 6.75 -3.39 -5.23
C GLU A 34 5.25 -3.06 -5.12
N HIS A 35 4.78 -2.81 -3.91
CA HIS A 35 3.41 -2.38 -3.65
C HIS A 35 3.40 -1.02 -2.92
N VAL A 36 2.84 0.00 -3.57
CA VAL A 36 2.83 1.37 -3.07
C VAL A 36 1.59 1.64 -2.21
N ILE A 37 1.80 2.13 -0.99
CA ILE A 37 0.74 2.53 -0.04
C ILE A 37 1.04 3.93 0.50
N ASP A 38 0.78 4.96 -0.30
CA ASP A 38 1.19 6.34 0.02
C ASP A 38 0.09 7.39 -0.19
N GLY A 39 -1.16 6.94 -0.33
CA GLY A 39 -2.30 7.81 -0.60
C GLY A 39 -2.25 8.49 -1.97
N GLY A 40 -1.54 7.89 -2.93
CA GLY A 40 -1.42 8.31 -4.33
C GLY A 40 -0.28 9.30 -4.59
N LYS A 41 0.63 9.47 -3.63
CA LYS A 41 1.72 10.45 -3.74
C LYS A 41 2.69 10.13 -4.88
N THR A 42 2.95 8.85 -5.14
CA THR A 42 3.84 8.38 -6.21
C THR A 42 3.23 8.57 -7.60
N ALA A 43 1.90 8.65 -7.70
CA ALA A 43 1.18 8.79 -8.96
C ALA A 43 0.96 10.26 -9.38
N MET A 44 1.39 11.22 -8.57
CA MET A 44 1.29 12.67 -8.85
C MET A 44 2.52 13.22 -9.57
#